data_AF-A0A2D9QQQ6-F1
#
_entry.id   AF-A0A2D9QQQ6-F1
#
_cell.length_a   1.000
_cell.length_b   1.000
_cell.length_c   1.000
_cell.angle_alpha   90.00
_cell.angle_beta   90.00
_cell.angle_gamma   90.00
#
_symmetry.space_group_name_H-M   'P 1'
#
loop_
_entity.id
_entity.type
_entity.pdbx_description
1 polymer ?
#
loop_
_entity_poly.entity_id
_entity_poly.type
_entity_poly.pdbx_seq_one_letter_code
_entity_poly.pdbx_strand_id
1 'polypeptide(L)'
;MTVVLTDAHFETLKKDSYVIVHNFLPEVQRAEMAGAIRRLLPPWEELEDKSVTSDSTYFPYPEQCLNQAIVNSEAVRFAREWLGTEHIHYRPGLAMVRYPGFKGFPDSGIPHVDNGNNSLLPPSQSDLHHSQLNFWFYLEDVDEDQAPTHLVKTSDGQDLSRAEKFVASGGSVAIFTNYNWHSAGDYNRKDGQRYVWKFAFGRADHYWEGVLHYTNVGRNTHFQEFIGSLSAKERELFRFPPAGHPYYTKQTLEALEEQYPGWNRNQAYQICQQIS
;
A
#
# COMPACT_ATOMS: atom_id res chain seq x y z
N MET A 1 21.12 -0.63 5.80
CA MET A 1 20.76 0.70 6.32
C MET A 1 19.35 1.00 5.84
N THR A 2 18.51 1.62 6.66
CA THR A 2 17.16 2.01 6.25
C THR A 2 17.26 3.26 5.38
N VAL A 3 16.60 3.26 4.22
CA VAL A 3 16.53 4.45 3.36
C VAL A 3 15.66 5.52 4.04
N VAL A 4 16.07 6.78 3.93
CA VAL A 4 15.32 7.94 4.42
C VAL A 4 14.85 8.75 3.22
N LEU A 5 13.57 9.05 3.18
CA LEU A 5 12.93 9.92 2.20
C LEU A 5 13.23 11.37 2.58
N THR A 6 13.73 12.12 1.62
CA THR A 6 14.26 13.48 1.82
C THR A 6 13.39 14.52 1.13
N ASP A 7 13.62 15.79 1.43
CA ASP A 7 12.99 16.93 0.76
C ASP A 7 13.13 16.84 -0.77
N ALA A 8 14.24 16.29 -1.29
CA ALA A 8 14.39 16.09 -2.73
C ALA A 8 13.36 15.09 -3.29
N HIS A 9 13.07 14.01 -2.57
CA HIS A 9 12.02 13.07 -2.95
C HIS A 9 10.63 13.73 -2.87
N PHE A 10 10.40 14.56 -1.84
CA PHE A 10 9.17 15.32 -1.67
C PHE A 10 8.94 16.28 -2.85
N GLU A 11 9.96 17.05 -3.23
CA GLU A 11 9.88 18.00 -4.34
C GLU A 11 9.71 17.30 -5.69
N THR A 12 10.36 16.15 -5.91
CA THR A 12 10.09 15.33 -7.10
C THR A 12 8.65 14.84 -7.12
N LEU A 13 8.14 14.28 -6.01
CA LEU A 13 6.76 13.83 -5.92
C LEU A 13 5.76 14.97 -6.15
N LYS A 14 6.03 16.16 -5.61
CA LYS A 14 5.22 17.37 -5.81
C LYS A 14 5.18 17.82 -7.27
N LYS A 15 6.32 17.77 -7.95
CA LYS A 15 6.45 18.21 -9.33
C LYS A 15 5.88 17.20 -10.32
N ASP A 16 6.20 15.93 -10.13
CA ASP A 16 6.01 14.88 -11.13
C ASP A 16 4.84 13.94 -10.78
N SER A 17 4.24 14.08 -9.59
CA SER A 17 3.20 13.21 -9.00
C SER A 17 3.62 11.77 -8.68
N TYR A 18 4.90 11.44 -8.90
CA TYR A 18 5.55 10.22 -8.44
C TYR A 18 7.04 10.46 -8.12
N VAL A 19 7.64 9.53 -7.39
CA VAL A 19 9.09 9.40 -7.20
C VAL A 19 9.45 7.92 -7.09
N ILE A 20 10.55 7.51 -7.73
CA ILE A 20 11.09 6.15 -7.61
C ILE A 20 12.25 6.16 -6.62
N VAL A 21 12.24 5.22 -5.69
CA VAL A 21 13.27 5.06 -4.66
C VAL A 21 13.80 3.63 -4.71
N HIS A 22 15.06 3.51 -5.11
CA HIS A 22 15.71 2.21 -5.24
C HIS A 22 16.16 1.65 -3.89
N ASN A 23 16.05 0.33 -3.73
CA ASN A 23 16.51 -0.39 -2.54
C ASN A 23 15.95 0.17 -1.23
N PHE A 24 14.67 0.57 -1.22
CA PHE A 24 13.99 1.13 -0.05
C PHE A 24 13.88 0.10 1.08
N LEU A 25 13.50 -1.14 0.76
CA LEU A 25 13.42 -2.22 1.74
C LEU A 25 14.81 -2.81 2.01
N PRO A 26 15.19 -3.02 3.29
CA PRO A 26 16.37 -3.80 3.63
C PRO A 26 16.30 -5.21 3.05
N GLU A 27 17.44 -5.72 2.56
CA GLU A 27 17.56 -7.02 1.89
C GLU A 27 16.83 -8.17 2.62
N VAL A 28 17.06 -8.29 3.92
CA VAL A 28 16.47 -9.36 4.74
C VAL A 28 14.94 -9.28 4.74
N GLN A 29 14.38 -8.09 4.94
CA GLN A 29 12.93 -7.86 4.90
C GLN A 29 12.38 -8.13 3.50
N ARG A 30 13.06 -7.63 2.46
CA ARG A 30 12.67 -7.82 1.06
C ARG A 30 12.62 -9.30 0.69
N ALA A 31 13.65 -10.08 1.04
CA ALA A 31 13.73 -11.51 0.76
C ALA A 31 12.61 -12.31 1.46
N GLU A 32 12.33 -12.01 2.72
CA GLU A 32 11.21 -12.61 3.45
C GLU A 32 9.86 -12.34 2.76
N MET A 33 9.61 -11.07 2.41
CA MET A 33 8.40 -10.66 1.72
C MET A 33 8.27 -11.26 0.32
N ALA A 34 9.38 -11.41 -0.43
CA ALA A 34 9.39 -12.08 -1.73
C ALA A 34 8.97 -13.56 -1.62
N GLY A 35 9.49 -14.27 -0.60
CA GLY A 35 9.05 -15.64 -0.32
C GLY A 35 7.56 -15.71 0.04
N ALA A 36 7.07 -14.75 0.82
CA ALA A 36 5.66 -14.65 1.19
C ALA A 36 4.73 -14.41 -0.01
N ILE A 37 5.05 -13.44 -0.88
CA ILE A 37 4.18 -13.14 -2.02
C ILE A 37 4.10 -14.31 -3.00
N ARG A 38 5.17 -15.09 -3.18
CA ARG A 38 5.17 -16.32 -4.00
C ARG A 38 4.22 -17.40 -3.46
N ARG A 39 4.11 -17.53 -2.13
CA ARG A 39 3.16 -18.48 -1.51
C ARG A 39 1.70 -18.05 -1.69
N LEU A 40 1.45 -16.74 -1.79
CA LEU A 40 0.11 -16.20 -2.05
C LEU A 40 -0.26 -16.24 -3.53
N LEU A 41 0.73 -16.01 -4.41
CA LEU A 41 0.60 -15.88 -5.85
C LEU A 41 1.72 -16.73 -6.47
N PRO A 42 1.46 -17.99 -6.86
CA PRO A 42 2.51 -18.95 -7.23
C PRO A 42 3.42 -18.44 -8.35
N PRO A 43 4.72 -18.73 -8.35
CA PRO A 43 5.59 -18.36 -9.46
C PRO A 43 5.14 -19.03 -10.76
N TRP A 44 5.55 -18.45 -11.91
CA TRP A 44 5.09 -18.91 -13.21
C TRP A 44 5.30 -20.39 -13.41
N GLU A 45 6.44 -20.94 -13.00
CA GLU A 45 6.77 -22.36 -13.16
C GLU A 45 5.79 -23.29 -12.44
N GLU A 46 5.24 -22.86 -11.30
CA GLU A 46 4.31 -23.60 -10.46
C GLU A 46 2.84 -23.50 -10.92
N LEU A 47 2.51 -22.58 -11.83
CA LEU A 47 1.14 -22.49 -12.36
C LEU A 47 0.78 -23.72 -13.19
N GLU A 48 -0.34 -24.37 -12.85
CA GLU A 48 -0.90 -25.45 -13.67
C GLU A 48 -1.49 -24.91 -14.99
N ASP A 49 -2.21 -23.77 -14.93
CA ASP A 49 -2.81 -23.11 -16.08
C ASP A 49 -1.94 -21.94 -16.58
N LYS A 50 -1.21 -22.18 -17.67
CA LYS A 50 -0.36 -21.17 -18.34
C LYS A 50 -1.16 -20.14 -19.17
N SER A 51 -2.49 -20.20 -19.18
CA SER A 51 -3.33 -19.15 -19.78
C SER A 51 -3.59 -17.98 -18.83
N VAL A 52 -3.34 -18.15 -17.53
CA VAL A 52 -3.46 -17.08 -16.53
C VAL A 52 -2.35 -16.06 -16.75
N THR A 53 -2.74 -14.83 -17.07
CA THR A 53 -1.79 -13.72 -17.31
C THR A 53 -1.64 -12.79 -16.11
N SER A 54 -2.56 -12.86 -15.15
CA SER A 54 -2.53 -12.04 -13.94
C SER A 54 -3.38 -12.62 -12.82
N ASP A 55 -2.99 -12.36 -11.58
CA ASP A 55 -3.81 -12.62 -10.40
C ASP A 55 -3.56 -11.56 -9.32
N SER A 56 -4.44 -11.48 -8.32
CA SER A 56 -4.33 -10.54 -7.20
C SER A 56 -4.96 -11.08 -5.93
N THR A 57 -4.36 -10.76 -4.79
CA THR A 57 -4.92 -11.00 -3.46
C THR A 57 -4.89 -9.72 -2.64
N TYR A 58 -5.78 -9.61 -1.67
CA TYR A 58 -6.04 -8.37 -0.95
C TYR A 58 -5.76 -8.53 0.55
N PHE A 59 -5.41 -7.43 1.19
CA PHE A 59 -5.28 -7.38 2.65
C PHE A 59 -6.58 -7.83 3.35
N PRO A 60 -6.51 -8.56 4.47
CA PRO A 60 -5.32 -9.04 5.19
C PRO A 60 -4.70 -10.27 4.53
N TYR A 61 -3.36 -10.35 4.54
CA TYR A 61 -2.64 -11.49 3.99
C TYR A 61 -2.47 -12.59 5.05
N PRO A 62 -2.54 -13.87 4.68
CA PRO A 62 -2.08 -14.98 5.52
C PRO A 62 -0.61 -14.84 5.96
N GLU A 63 0.20 -14.21 5.10
CA GLU A 63 1.61 -13.94 5.34
C GLU A 63 1.81 -12.65 6.17
N GLN A 64 2.00 -12.80 7.48
CA GLN A 64 2.04 -11.66 8.40
C GLN A 64 3.17 -10.66 8.11
N CYS A 65 4.30 -11.08 7.54
CA CYS A 65 5.37 -10.15 7.17
C CYS A 65 4.90 -9.07 6.17
N LEU A 66 3.95 -9.41 5.29
CA LEU A 66 3.33 -8.46 4.36
C LEU A 66 2.37 -7.50 5.07
N ASN A 67 1.64 -7.95 6.10
CA ASN A 67 0.80 -7.07 6.90
C ASN A 67 1.64 -6.08 7.72
N GLN A 68 2.70 -6.57 8.38
CA GLN A 68 3.60 -5.76 9.21
C GLN A 68 4.35 -4.69 8.41
N ALA A 69 4.72 -4.99 7.17
CA ALA A 69 5.41 -4.02 6.32
C ALA A 69 4.57 -2.76 6.01
N ILE A 70 3.23 -2.82 6.15
CA ILE A 70 2.33 -1.67 5.92
C ILE A 70 2.61 -0.52 6.88
N VAL A 71 3.00 -0.82 8.12
CA VAL A 71 3.26 0.19 9.17
C VAL A 71 4.72 0.65 9.21
N ASN A 72 5.45 0.53 8.08
CA ASN A 72 6.82 1.01 7.96
C ASN A 72 6.93 2.48 8.42
N SER A 73 7.79 2.73 9.41
CA SER A 73 7.89 4.03 10.09
C SER A 73 8.24 5.18 9.15
N GLU A 74 9.09 4.93 8.16
CA GLU A 74 9.52 5.95 7.21
C GLU A 74 8.42 6.27 6.19
N ALA A 75 7.70 5.24 5.72
CA ALA A 75 6.52 5.44 4.87
C ALA A 75 5.42 6.23 5.59
N VAL A 76 5.15 5.91 6.87
CA VAL A 76 4.18 6.64 7.70
C VAL A 76 4.61 8.08 7.94
N ARG A 77 5.89 8.31 8.27
CA ARG A 77 6.45 9.66 8.47
C ARG A 77 6.29 10.50 7.21
N PHE A 78 6.73 9.98 6.07
CA PHE A 78 6.66 10.68 4.78
C PHE A 78 5.22 10.93 4.33
N ALA A 79 4.30 9.98 4.58
CA ALA A 79 2.88 10.18 4.29
C ALA A 79 2.24 11.28 5.14
N ARG A 80 2.58 11.38 6.43
CA ARG A 80 2.09 12.47 7.30
C ARG A 80 2.58 13.83 6.83
N GLU A 81 3.85 13.91 6.44
CA GLU A 81 4.45 15.10 5.88
C GLU A 81 3.74 15.52 4.58
N TRP A 82 3.54 14.57 3.65
CA TRP A 82 2.84 14.80 2.39
C TRP A 82 1.38 15.23 2.56
N LEU A 83 0.66 14.59 3.47
CA LEU A 83 -0.77 14.83 3.70
C LEU A 83 -1.04 16.02 4.63
N GLY A 84 0.01 16.62 5.19
CA GLY A 84 -0.07 17.78 6.08
C GLY A 84 -0.84 17.50 7.38
N THR A 85 -0.78 16.26 7.90
CA THR A 85 -1.48 15.88 9.14
C THR A 85 -0.89 14.64 9.79
N GLU A 86 -0.92 14.59 11.12
CA GLU A 86 -0.58 13.39 11.90
C GLU A 86 -1.65 12.29 11.79
N HIS A 87 -2.89 12.68 11.49
CA HIS A 87 -4.04 11.79 11.45
C HIS A 87 -4.27 11.29 10.03
N ILE A 88 -3.62 10.17 9.71
CA ILE A 88 -3.75 9.46 8.45
C ILE A 88 -4.33 8.07 8.69
N HIS A 89 -5.02 7.54 7.70
CA HIS A 89 -5.64 6.22 7.72
C HIS A 89 -5.15 5.41 6.51
N TYR A 90 -4.99 4.11 6.71
CA TYR A 90 -4.74 3.12 5.67
C TYR A 90 -5.83 3.19 4.58
N ARG A 91 -5.39 3.02 3.33
CA ARG A 91 -6.21 2.84 2.14
C ARG A 91 -5.85 1.47 1.53
N PRO A 92 -6.85 0.68 1.09
CA PRO A 92 -6.66 -0.72 0.74
C PRO A 92 -5.45 -0.99 -0.16
N GLY A 93 -4.71 -2.01 0.24
CA GLY A 93 -3.56 -2.60 -0.40
C GLY A 93 -3.91 -3.88 -1.15
N LEU A 94 -3.05 -4.26 -2.08
CA LEU A 94 -3.12 -5.56 -2.74
C LEU A 94 -1.72 -6.08 -3.03
N ALA A 95 -1.61 -7.40 -3.16
CA ALA A 95 -0.52 -8.06 -3.84
C ALA A 95 -1.03 -8.52 -5.22
N MET A 96 -0.22 -8.34 -6.26
CA MET A 96 -0.57 -8.80 -7.60
C MET A 96 0.62 -9.40 -8.32
N VAL A 97 0.32 -10.25 -9.28
CA VAL A 97 1.29 -10.90 -10.16
C VAL A 97 0.89 -10.69 -11.61
N ARG A 98 1.90 -10.64 -12.49
CA ARG A 98 1.77 -10.63 -13.94
C ARG A 98 2.67 -11.71 -14.53
N TYR A 99 2.16 -12.36 -15.56
CA TYR A 99 2.78 -13.53 -16.20
C TYR A 99 2.86 -13.33 -17.72
N PRO A 100 3.58 -14.21 -18.45
CA PRO A 100 3.59 -14.28 -19.91
C PRO A 100 2.21 -14.09 -20.53
N GLY A 101 2.15 -13.23 -21.55
CA GLY A 101 0.91 -12.92 -22.26
C GLY A 101 0.08 -11.80 -21.65
N PHE A 102 0.44 -11.30 -20.46
CA PHE A 102 -0.23 -10.13 -19.90
C PHE A 102 -0.05 -8.91 -20.81
N LYS A 103 -1.18 -8.29 -21.14
CA LYS A 103 -1.24 -7.01 -21.82
C LYS A 103 -1.69 -5.95 -20.84
N GLY A 104 -0.78 -5.04 -20.51
CA GLY A 104 -1.07 -3.91 -19.64
C GLY A 104 -2.05 -2.92 -20.25
N PHE A 105 -2.31 -3.06 -21.55
CA PHE A 105 -3.28 -2.33 -22.33
C PHE A 105 -4.55 -3.15 -22.59
N PRO A 106 -5.66 -2.91 -21.88
CA PRO A 106 -6.98 -3.25 -22.41
C PRO A 106 -7.54 -2.04 -23.19
N ASP A 107 -7.81 -2.25 -24.48
CA ASP A 107 -8.75 -1.56 -25.39
C ASP A 107 -8.76 -0.02 -25.59
N SER A 108 -8.10 0.83 -24.80
CA SER A 108 -8.20 2.31 -24.97
C SER A 108 -6.89 3.05 -25.28
N GLY A 109 -5.72 2.49 -24.95
CA GLY A 109 -4.43 3.16 -25.14
C GLY A 109 -4.20 4.40 -24.26
N ILE A 110 -5.04 4.63 -23.24
CA ILE A 110 -5.01 5.81 -22.37
C ILE A 110 -4.57 5.41 -20.96
N PRO A 111 -3.60 6.11 -20.33
CA PRO A 111 -3.24 5.86 -18.92
C PRO A 111 -4.43 6.17 -18.01
N HIS A 112 -4.41 5.70 -16.77
CA HIS A 112 -5.45 6.01 -15.79
C HIS A 112 -4.89 6.71 -14.57
N VAL A 113 -5.79 7.34 -13.82
CA VAL A 113 -5.55 7.80 -12.44
C VAL A 113 -6.41 6.96 -11.51
N ASP A 114 -5.89 6.67 -10.32
CA ASP A 114 -6.58 5.85 -9.33
C ASP A 114 -7.73 6.59 -8.62
N ASN A 115 -7.84 7.90 -8.80
CA ASN A 115 -8.80 8.73 -8.07
C ASN A 115 -10.26 8.28 -8.25
N GLY A 116 -10.67 7.91 -9.47
CA GLY A 116 -12.07 7.51 -9.75
C GLY A 116 -12.53 6.26 -9.00
N ASN A 117 -11.58 5.39 -8.62
CA ASN A 117 -11.88 4.22 -7.82
C ASN A 117 -11.81 4.54 -6.32
N ASN A 118 -11.00 5.52 -5.90
CA ASN A 118 -10.63 5.72 -4.49
C ASN A 118 -11.23 6.96 -3.81
N SER A 119 -11.90 7.84 -4.56
CA SER A 119 -12.47 9.09 -4.07
C SER A 119 -13.76 9.43 -4.81
N LEU A 120 -14.76 9.96 -4.09
CA LEU A 120 -15.95 10.56 -4.68
C LEU A 120 -15.69 11.96 -5.28
N LEU A 121 -14.60 12.60 -4.89
CA LEU A 121 -14.22 13.94 -5.34
C LEU A 121 -13.21 13.87 -6.48
N PRO A 122 -13.21 14.84 -7.43
CA PRO A 122 -12.21 14.90 -8.48
C PRO A 122 -10.80 15.18 -7.94
N PRO A 123 -9.73 14.92 -8.72
CA PRO A 123 -8.37 15.28 -8.32
C PRO A 123 -8.20 16.77 -8.05
N SER A 124 -7.53 17.11 -6.96
CA SER A 124 -7.13 18.49 -6.65
C SER A 124 -5.78 18.81 -7.27
N GLN A 125 -5.71 19.87 -8.08
CA GLN A 125 -4.46 20.35 -8.69
C GLN A 125 -3.78 21.46 -7.87
N SER A 126 -4.54 22.18 -7.04
CA SER A 126 -4.04 23.31 -6.26
C SER A 126 -3.65 22.94 -4.82
N ASP A 127 -4.17 21.83 -4.31
CA ASP A 127 -3.89 21.34 -2.97
C ASP A 127 -3.73 19.82 -2.98
N LEU A 128 -2.48 19.36 -3.02
CA LEU A 128 -2.12 17.95 -3.09
C LEU A 128 -2.29 17.21 -1.76
N HIS A 129 -2.55 17.91 -0.64
CA HIS A 129 -2.86 17.24 0.63
C HIS A 129 -4.18 16.45 0.54
N HIS A 130 -5.00 16.73 -0.48
CA HIS A 130 -6.22 15.98 -0.74
C HIS A 130 -6.02 14.65 -1.50
N SER A 131 -4.78 14.36 -1.89
CA SER A 131 -4.44 13.09 -2.53
C SER A 131 -4.34 11.95 -1.51
N GLN A 132 -4.22 10.74 -2.03
CA GLN A 132 -3.71 9.57 -1.33
C GLN A 132 -2.28 9.31 -1.77
N LEU A 133 -1.46 8.80 -0.87
CA LEU A 133 -0.09 8.44 -1.15
C LEU A 133 0.05 6.92 -1.27
N ASN A 134 0.30 6.42 -2.49
CA ASN A 134 0.52 5.01 -2.77
C ASN A 134 2.01 4.65 -2.65
N PHE A 135 2.27 3.50 -2.07
CA PHE A 135 3.59 2.86 -2.04
C PHE A 135 3.50 1.55 -2.83
N TRP A 136 4.17 1.52 -3.99
CA TRP A 136 4.09 0.43 -4.95
C TRP A 136 5.44 -0.26 -5.07
N PHE A 137 5.58 -1.39 -4.37
CA PHE A 137 6.85 -2.10 -4.27
C PHE A 137 7.00 -3.17 -5.33
N TYR A 138 8.22 -3.29 -5.84
CA TYR A 138 8.69 -4.56 -6.38
C TYR A 138 9.46 -5.30 -5.30
N LEU A 139 9.03 -6.53 -5.01
CA LEU A 139 9.71 -7.42 -4.05
C LEU A 139 10.76 -8.30 -4.73
N GLU A 140 10.81 -8.27 -6.06
CA GLU A 140 11.79 -8.96 -6.90
C GLU A 140 12.26 -8.00 -7.99
N ASP A 141 13.34 -8.33 -8.68
CA ASP A 141 13.82 -7.54 -9.81
C ASP A 141 12.76 -7.49 -10.91
N VAL A 142 12.59 -6.31 -11.52
CA VAL A 142 11.67 -6.10 -12.63
C VAL A 142 12.44 -5.46 -13.76
N ASP A 143 12.56 -6.20 -14.85
CA ASP A 143 13.15 -5.74 -16.10
C ASP A 143 12.11 -5.15 -17.05
N GLU A 144 12.59 -4.48 -18.10
CA GLU A 144 11.76 -3.76 -19.07
C GLU A 144 10.70 -4.63 -19.78
N ASP A 145 10.97 -5.92 -19.91
CA ASP A 145 10.13 -6.91 -20.60
C ASP A 145 9.21 -7.70 -19.65
N GLN A 146 9.11 -7.31 -18.38
CA GLN A 146 8.32 -7.97 -17.34
C GLN A 146 7.12 -7.14 -16.86
N ALA A 147 6.47 -6.40 -17.75
CA ALA A 147 5.35 -5.51 -17.42
C ALA A 147 5.69 -4.46 -16.33
N PRO A 148 6.77 -3.67 -16.49
CA PRO A 148 7.04 -2.57 -15.57
C PRO A 148 5.86 -1.59 -15.53
N THR A 149 5.66 -0.94 -14.39
CA THR A 149 4.65 0.11 -14.26
C THR A 149 5.16 1.34 -15.01
N HIS A 150 4.33 1.94 -15.85
CA HIS A 150 4.62 3.18 -16.55
C HIS A 150 4.06 4.36 -15.76
N LEU A 151 4.91 5.30 -15.36
CA LEU A 151 4.54 6.49 -14.58
C LEU A 151 4.74 7.75 -15.44
N VAL A 152 3.70 8.54 -15.60
CA VAL A 152 3.72 9.76 -16.43
C VAL A 152 3.86 10.98 -15.53
N LYS A 153 4.77 11.88 -15.88
CA LYS A 153 4.94 13.14 -15.14
C LYS A 153 3.72 14.02 -15.31
N THR A 154 3.38 14.78 -14.28
CA THR A 154 2.26 15.74 -14.35
C THR A 154 2.37 16.69 -15.54
N SER A 155 3.58 17.15 -15.87
CA SER A 155 3.84 18.04 -17.03
C SER A 155 3.52 17.41 -18.39
N ASP A 156 3.46 16.08 -18.46
CA ASP A 156 3.32 15.32 -19.69
C ASP A 156 1.86 14.86 -19.90
N GLY A 157 0.97 15.16 -18.93
CA GLY A 157 -0.44 14.85 -18.99
C GLY A 157 -0.69 13.34 -19.12
N GLN A 158 -1.40 12.94 -20.18
CA GLN A 158 -1.72 11.53 -20.48
C GLN A 158 -0.77 10.92 -21.53
N ASP A 159 0.33 11.59 -21.87
CA ASP A 159 1.25 11.12 -22.91
C ASP A 159 2.10 9.94 -22.41
N LEU A 160 1.58 8.73 -22.61
CA LEU A 160 2.27 7.48 -22.25
C LEU A 160 3.58 7.26 -23.01
N SER A 161 3.80 7.90 -24.17
CA SER A 161 5.08 7.77 -24.89
C SER A 161 6.25 8.37 -24.12
N ARG A 162 5.94 9.24 -23.15
CA ARG A 162 6.90 9.91 -22.26
C ARG A 162 6.95 9.29 -20.87
N ALA A 163 6.23 8.20 -20.64
CA ALA A 163 6.21 7.54 -19.34
C ALA A 163 7.60 6.99 -18.96
N GLU A 164 7.95 7.15 -17.69
CA GLU A 164 9.08 6.44 -17.10
C GLU A 164 8.64 5.01 -16.78
N LYS A 165 9.41 4.03 -17.26
CA LYS A 165 9.19 2.62 -16.90
C LYS A 165 9.88 2.39 -15.56
N PHE A 166 9.10 2.00 -14.55
CA PHE A 166 9.66 1.55 -13.28
C PHE A 166 10.32 0.19 -13.51
N VAL A 167 11.61 0.22 -13.84
CA VAL A 167 12.51 -0.94 -13.99
C VAL A 167 13.50 -0.83 -12.85
N ALA A 168 13.51 -1.82 -11.95
CA ALA A 168 14.24 -1.69 -10.69
C ALA A 168 14.53 -3.03 -10.03
N SER A 169 15.56 -3.04 -9.18
CA SER A 169 15.85 -4.16 -8.29
C SER A 169 14.77 -4.36 -7.24
N GLY A 170 14.63 -5.61 -6.78
CA GLY A 170 13.75 -5.98 -5.69
C GLY A 170 14.05 -5.18 -4.41
N GLY A 171 12.99 -4.66 -3.81
CA GLY A 171 13.03 -3.74 -2.66
C GLY A 171 12.87 -2.28 -3.04
N SER A 172 12.82 -1.95 -4.33
CA SER A 172 12.52 -0.61 -4.81
C SER A 172 11.02 -0.29 -4.70
N VAL A 173 10.71 1.00 -4.57
CA VAL A 173 9.34 1.50 -4.47
C VAL A 173 9.11 2.67 -5.42
N ALA A 174 7.98 2.65 -6.11
CA ALA A 174 7.41 3.85 -6.69
C ALA A 174 6.39 4.43 -5.70
N ILE A 175 6.61 5.67 -5.27
CA ILE A 175 5.70 6.41 -4.44
C ILE A 175 4.96 7.38 -5.34
N PHE A 176 3.64 7.31 -5.41
CA PHE A 176 2.85 8.17 -6.30
C PHE A 176 1.49 8.53 -5.70
N THR A 177 0.97 9.67 -6.14
CA THR A 177 -0.38 10.09 -5.73
C THR A 177 -1.44 9.33 -6.52
N ASN A 178 -2.63 9.15 -5.96
CA ASN A 178 -3.78 8.65 -6.73
C ASN A 178 -4.20 9.56 -7.92
N TYR A 179 -3.52 10.70 -8.13
CA TYR A 179 -3.69 11.61 -9.25
C TYR A 179 -2.67 11.36 -10.38
N ASN A 180 -1.67 10.52 -10.16
CA ASN A 180 -0.65 10.22 -11.16
C ASN A 180 -1.25 9.42 -12.34
N TRP A 181 -0.97 9.87 -13.57
CA TRP A 181 -1.28 9.10 -14.76
C TRP A 181 -0.29 7.94 -14.89
N HIS A 182 -0.82 6.72 -14.91
CA HIS A 182 0.00 5.52 -15.01
C HIS A 182 -0.70 4.40 -15.78
N SER A 183 0.08 3.40 -16.14
CA SER A 183 -0.40 2.18 -16.79
C SER A 183 0.48 1.00 -16.42
N ALA A 184 -0.05 -0.21 -16.57
CA ALA A 184 0.79 -1.39 -16.59
C ALA A 184 1.47 -1.52 -17.97
N GLY A 185 2.71 -1.99 -17.99
CA GLY A 185 3.39 -2.42 -19.21
C GLY A 185 2.96 -3.82 -19.65
N ASP A 186 3.44 -4.22 -20.83
CA ASP A 186 3.26 -5.58 -21.35
C ASP A 186 4.28 -6.54 -20.72
N TYR A 187 3.85 -7.77 -20.46
CA TYR A 187 4.76 -8.85 -20.08
C TYR A 187 5.18 -9.59 -21.35
N ASN A 188 6.43 -9.36 -21.78
CA ASN A 188 6.95 -9.80 -23.07
C ASN A 188 7.85 -11.05 -22.97
N ARG A 189 8.27 -11.44 -21.76
CA ARG A 189 8.96 -12.72 -21.57
C ARG A 189 8.04 -13.92 -21.80
N LYS A 190 8.66 -15.05 -22.16
CA LYS A 190 7.98 -16.34 -22.33
C LYS A 190 7.76 -17.07 -21.01
N ASP A 191 8.47 -16.66 -19.96
CA ASP A 191 8.46 -17.24 -18.63
C ASP A 191 8.67 -16.17 -17.55
N GLY A 192 8.64 -16.63 -16.30
CA GLY A 192 8.79 -15.79 -15.11
C GLY A 192 7.53 -15.02 -14.74
N GLN A 193 7.67 -14.13 -13.77
CA GLN A 193 6.57 -13.36 -13.23
C GLN A 193 7.05 -12.01 -12.73
N ARG A 194 6.12 -11.07 -12.55
CA ARG A 194 6.37 -9.78 -11.90
C ARG A 194 5.39 -9.55 -10.77
N TYR A 195 5.90 -9.45 -9.56
CA TYR A 195 5.11 -9.18 -8.37
C TYR A 195 5.07 -7.70 -8.03
N VAL A 196 3.92 -7.26 -7.53
CA VAL A 196 3.76 -5.99 -6.84
C VAL A 196 3.11 -6.24 -5.50
N TRP A 197 3.59 -5.53 -4.49
CA TRP A 197 2.89 -5.38 -3.22
C TRP A 197 2.68 -3.88 -2.98
N LYS A 198 1.45 -3.47 -2.68
CA LYS A 198 1.13 -2.06 -2.46
C LYS A 198 0.21 -1.80 -1.30
N PHE A 199 0.33 -0.61 -0.73
CA PHE A 199 -0.62 0.00 0.19
C PHE A 199 -0.67 1.50 -0.05
N ALA A 200 -1.64 2.18 0.57
CA ALA A 200 -1.72 3.62 0.54
C ALA A 200 -2.14 4.22 1.88
N PHE A 201 -1.89 5.52 2.04
CA PHE A 201 -2.42 6.33 3.13
C PHE A 201 -3.20 7.52 2.57
N GLY A 202 -4.26 7.91 3.29
CA GLY A 202 -5.01 9.13 3.04
C GLY A 202 -5.40 9.78 4.37
N ARG A 203 -5.82 11.04 4.36
CA ARG A 203 -6.16 11.76 5.59
C ARG A 203 -7.31 11.11 6.34
N ALA A 204 -7.32 11.24 7.67
CA ALA A 204 -8.35 10.62 8.50
C ALA A 204 -9.74 11.29 8.36
N ASP A 205 -9.75 12.58 8.05
CA ASP A 205 -10.95 13.42 7.87
C ASP A 205 -11.58 13.32 6.48
N HIS A 206 -11.00 12.51 5.58
CA HIS A 206 -11.51 12.29 4.23
C HIS A 206 -12.55 11.16 4.18
N TYR A 207 -13.75 11.45 4.65
CA TYR A 207 -14.86 10.49 4.67
C TYR A 207 -15.46 10.20 3.28
N TRP A 208 -15.10 10.98 2.26
CA TRP A 208 -15.45 10.75 0.84
C TRP A 208 -14.49 9.81 0.12
N GLU A 209 -13.42 9.37 0.78
CA GLU A 209 -12.52 8.34 0.26
C GLU A 209 -13.02 6.97 0.69
N GLY A 210 -13.27 6.11 -0.29
CA GLY A 210 -13.63 4.72 -0.03
C GLY A 210 -13.31 3.78 -1.18
N VAL A 211 -12.84 2.59 -0.79
CA VAL A 211 -12.79 1.30 -1.53
C VAL A 211 -12.78 0.21 -0.46
N LEU A 212 -13.36 -0.97 -0.76
CA LEU A 212 -13.32 -2.23 0.00
C LEU A 212 -12.65 -2.07 1.37
N HIS A 213 -13.43 -1.56 2.32
CA HIS A 213 -12.90 -1.16 3.60
C HIS A 213 -12.68 -2.39 4.47
N TYR A 214 -11.48 -2.50 5.04
CA TYR A 214 -11.08 -3.53 6.00
C TYR A 214 -11.99 -3.63 7.24
N THR A 215 -12.90 -2.68 7.45
CA THR A 215 -13.89 -2.73 8.52
C THR A 215 -14.83 -3.94 8.41
N ASN A 216 -14.94 -4.58 7.23
CA ASN A 216 -15.70 -5.82 7.04
C ASN A 216 -14.93 -7.11 7.42
N VAL A 217 -13.60 -7.06 7.58
CA VAL A 217 -12.74 -8.22 7.89
C VAL A 217 -12.30 -8.28 9.36
N GLY A 218 -12.99 -7.57 10.27
CA GLY A 218 -12.65 -7.54 11.71
C GLY A 218 -12.68 -8.89 12.44
N ARG A 219 -13.23 -9.94 11.80
CA ARG A 219 -13.25 -11.33 12.30
C ARG A 219 -12.34 -12.28 11.50
N ASN A 220 -11.61 -11.77 10.51
CA ASN A 220 -10.58 -12.54 9.83
C ASN A 220 -9.40 -12.77 10.79
N THR A 221 -8.95 -14.01 10.94
CA THR A 221 -7.91 -14.39 11.91
C THR A 221 -6.58 -13.67 11.66
N HIS A 222 -6.16 -13.51 10.40
CA HIS A 222 -4.92 -12.82 10.07
C HIS A 222 -4.99 -11.33 10.37
N PHE A 223 -6.15 -10.70 10.13
CA PHE A 223 -6.39 -9.32 10.56
C PHE A 223 -6.36 -9.21 12.09
N GLN A 224 -6.97 -10.15 12.80
CA GLN A 224 -6.99 -10.13 14.26
C GLN A 224 -5.59 -10.23 14.87
N GLU A 225 -4.79 -11.18 14.37
CA GLU A 225 -3.37 -11.35 14.75
C GLU A 225 -2.56 -10.09 14.46
N PHE A 226 -2.71 -9.53 13.26
CA PHE A 226 -2.04 -8.30 12.86
C PHE A 226 -2.41 -7.14 13.78
N ILE A 227 -3.70 -6.81 13.93
CA ILE A 227 -4.16 -5.71 14.79
C ILE A 227 -3.74 -5.93 16.26
N GLY A 228 -3.82 -7.16 16.77
CA GLY A 228 -3.38 -7.50 18.13
C GLY A 228 -1.90 -7.21 18.36
N SER A 229 -1.07 -7.39 17.34
CA SER A 229 0.38 -7.13 17.42
C SER A 229 0.78 -5.65 17.39
N LEU A 230 -0.08 -4.77 16.87
CA LEU A 230 0.22 -3.34 16.69
C LEU A 230 0.22 -2.57 18.03
N SER A 231 0.98 -1.48 18.10
CA SER A 231 0.84 -0.48 19.17
C SER A 231 -0.48 0.29 19.05
N ALA A 232 -0.88 0.96 20.14
CA ALA A 232 -2.07 1.82 20.12
C ALA A 232 -2.01 2.89 19.02
N LYS A 233 -0.82 3.48 18.80
CA LYS A 233 -0.62 4.52 17.78
C LYS A 233 -0.69 3.99 16.35
N GLU A 234 -0.18 2.78 16.11
CA GLU A 234 -0.28 2.15 14.78
C GLU A 234 -1.72 1.74 14.45
N ARG A 235 -2.51 1.32 15.45
CA ARG A 235 -3.93 0.99 15.25
C ARG A 235 -4.77 2.21 14.83
N GLU A 236 -4.36 3.43 15.17
CA GLU A 236 -5.03 4.64 14.66
C GLU A 236 -5.01 4.69 13.12
N LEU A 237 -3.98 4.15 12.46
CA LEU A 237 -3.93 4.03 11.00
C LEU A 237 -5.11 3.19 10.45
N PHE A 238 -5.64 2.28 11.27
CA PHE A 238 -6.75 1.39 10.95
C PHE A 238 -8.07 1.84 11.61
N ARG A 239 -8.23 3.15 11.84
CA ARG A 239 -9.44 3.79 12.39
C ARG A 239 -9.80 3.38 13.82
N PHE A 240 -8.92 2.69 14.53
CA PHE A 240 -9.16 2.46 15.96
C PHE A 240 -8.98 3.77 16.74
N PRO A 241 -9.83 4.06 17.74
CA PRO A 241 -9.70 5.27 18.53
C PRO A 241 -8.31 5.41 19.20
N PRO A 242 -7.82 6.64 19.42
CA PRO A 242 -6.56 6.84 20.13
C PRO A 242 -6.68 6.41 21.60
N ALA A 243 -5.56 6.04 22.22
CA ALA A 243 -5.52 5.75 23.65
C ALA A 243 -6.12 6.91 24.49
N GLY A 244 -6.93 6.57 25.48
CA GLY A 244 -7.68 7.55 26.29
C GLY A 244 -9.06 7.92 25.74
N HIS A 245 -9.45 7.44 24.55
CA HIS A 245 -10.80 7.66 24.03
C HIS A 245 -11.87 7.03 24.96
N PRO A 246 -13.03 7.68 25.21
CA PRO A 246 -14.08 7.18 26.12
C PRO A 246 -14.65 5.80 25.80
N TYR A 247 -14.45 5.32 24.56
CA TYR A 247 -14.78 3.95 24.18
C TYR A 247 -14.04 2.90 25.01
N TYR A 248 -12.83 3.20 25.50
CA TYR A 248 -12.00 2.27 26.27
C TYR A 248 -12.40 2.23 27.75
N THR A 249 -13.47 1.46 28.00
CA THR A 249 -13.91 1.03 29.33
C THR A 249 -13.26 -0.31 29.69
N LYS A 250 -13.38 -0.75 30.94
CA LYS A 250 -12.94 -2.10 31.33
C LYS A 250 -13.56 -3.20 30.44
N GLN A 251 -14.87 -3.13 30.23
CA GLN A 251 -15.61 -4.13 29.46
C GLN A 251 -15.16 -4.16 27.99
N THR A 252 -15.00 -3.01 27.34
CA THR A 252 -14.58 -2.96 25.94
C THR A 252 -13.12 -3.36 25.76
N LEU A 253 -12.24 -3.07 26.71
CA LEU A 253 -10.85 -3.53 26.68
C LEU A 253 -10.74 -5.06 26.84
N GLU A 254 -11.55 -5.68 27.71
CA GLU A 254 -11.63 -7.14 27.83
C GLU A 254 -12.13 -7.78 26.52
N ALA A 255 -13.19 -7.22 25.91
CA ALA A 255 -13.71 -7.71 24.63
C ALA A 255 -12.71 -7.52 23.47
N LEU A 256 -11.93 -6.43 23.49
CA LEU A 256 -10.88 -6.19 22.47
C LEU A 256 -9.71 -7.16 22.63
N GLU A 257 -9.30 -7.51 23.86
CA GLU A 257 -8.27 -8.52 24.09
C GLU A 257 -8.73 -9.91 23.60
N GLU A 258 -10.01 -10.25 23.76
CA GLU A 258 -10.59 -11.48 23.20
C GLU A 258 -10.61 -11.45 21.67
N GLN A 259 -11.03 -10.34 21.06
CA GLN A 259 -11.11 -10.23 19.60
C GLN A 259 -9.73 -10.08 18.93
N TYR A 260 -8.78 -9.42 19.60
CA TYR A 260 -7.46 -9.08 19.07
C TYR A 260 -6.39 -9.43 20.13
N PRO A 261 -5.99 -10.71 20.25
CA PRO A 261 -5.06 -11.14 21.29
C PRO A 261 -3.75 -10.34 21.28
N GLY A 262 -3.34 -9.83 22.44
CA GLY A 262 -2.23 -8.90 22.59
C GLY A 262 -2.63 -7.42 22.60
N TRP A 263 -3.93 -7.10 22.54
CA TRP A 263 -4.46 -5.74 22.47
C TRP A 263 -3.76 -4.77 23.44
N ASN A 264 -3.65 -5.13 24.72
CA ASN A 264 -3.06 -4.25 25.74
C ASN A 264 -1.69 -4.73 26.25
N ARG A 265 -0.91 -5.46 25.44
CA ARG A 265 0.40 -6.01 25.86
C ARG A 265 1.37 -4.95 26.42
N ASN A 266 1.31 -3.73 25.89
CA ASN A 266 2.18 -2.62 26.31
C ASN A 266 1.54 -1.68 27.34
N GLN A 267 0.37 -2.05 27.91
CA GLN A 267 -0.37 -1.26 28.92
C GLN A 267 -0.67 0.19 28.49
N ALA A 268 -0.83 0.43 27.19
CA ALA A 268 -1.03 1.76 26.62
C ALA A 268 -2.43 2.33 26.87
N TYR A 269 -3.42 1.48 27.20
CA TYR A 269 -4.80 1.90 27.46
C TYR A 269 -5.07 1.97 28.97
N GLN A 270 -5.30 3.18 29.48
CA GLN A 270 -5.81 3.40 30.83
C GLN A 270 -7.33 3.31 30.83
N ILE A 271 -7.91 2.69 31.87
CA ILE A 271 -9.35 2.65 32.05
C ILE A 271 -9.82 4.07 32.37
N CYS A 272 -10.65 4.64 31.51
CA CYS A 272 -11.34 5.87 31.84
C CYS A 272 -12.31 5.55 32.98
N GLN A 273 -12.10 6.10 34.18
CA GLN A 273 -13.00 5.89 35.31
C GLN A 273 -14.41 6.33 34.89
N GLN A 274 -15.38 5.43 35.03
CA GLN A 274 -16.78 5.77 34.85
C GLN A 274 -17.10 6.89 35.85
N ILE A 275 -17.57 8.03 35.34
CA ILE A 275 -18.25 9.02 36.17
C ILE A 275 -19.50 8.30 36.69
N SER A 276 -19.52 8.07 38.00
CA SER A 276 -20.66 7.58 38.77
C SER A 276 -21.86 8.50 38.64
#